data_AF-A0A6G9AAL9-F1
#
_entry.id   AF-A0A6G9AAL9-F1
#
_cell.length_a   1.000
_cell.length_b   1.000
_cell.length_c   1.000
_cell.angle_alpha   90.00
_cell.angle_beta   90.00
_cell.angle_gamma   90.00
#
_symmetry.space_group_name_H-M   'P 1'
#
loop_
_entity.id
_entity.type
_entity.pdbx_description
1 polymer ?
#
loop_
_entity_poly.entity_id
_entity_poly.type
_entity_poly.pdbx_seq_one_letter_code
_entity_poly.pdbx_strand_id
1 'polypeptide(L)' 'MIGILPVVLAIALLWVFLPRDGQPHRWMALPFFETGIPLVIIMALSAGLTIVIERMF' A
#
# COMPACT_ATOMS: atom_id res chain seq x y z
N MET A 1 -0.39 -5.97 18.08
CA MET A 1 -0.13 -6.69 16.82
C MET A 1 -0.98 -6.19 15.64
N ILE A 2 -2.18 -5.63 15.86
CA ILE A 2 -3.10 -5.17 14.79
C ILE A 2 -2.53 -4.03 13.91
N GLY A 3 -1.76 -3.10 14.47
CA GLY A 3 -1.22 -1.95 13.70
C GLY A 3 -0.16 -2.29 12.65
N ILE A 4 0.47 -3.46 12.73
CA ILE A 4 1.47 -3.92 11.75
C ILE A 4 0.80 -4.42 10.46
N LEU A 5 -0.40 -4.97 10.57
CA LEU A 5 -1.12 -5.56 9.43
C LEU A 5 -1.34 -4.57 8.27
N PRO A 6 -1.81 -3.32 8.48
CA PRO A 6 -1.92 -2.32 7.42
C PRO A 6 -0.57 -1.99 6.76
N VAL A 7 0.50 -1.92 7.56
CA VAL A 7 1.86 -1.62 7.06
C VAL A 7 2.37 -2.75 6.17
N VAL A 8 2.20 -4.00 6.61
CA VAL A 8 2.59 -5.19 5.83
C VAL A 8 1.77 -5.27 4.53
N LEU A 9 0.48 -4.97 4.58
CA LEU A 9 -0.37 -4.94 3.40
C LEU A 9 0.09 -3.86 2.40
N ALA A 10 0.42 -2.65 2.87
CA ALA A 10 0.94 -1.59 2.03
C ALA A 10 2.25 -1.99 1.34
N ILE A 11 3.18 -2.62 2.08
CA ILE A 11 4.45 -3.14 1.53
C ILE A 11 4.19 -4.24 0.49
N ALA A 12 3.29 -5.17 0.75
CA ALA A 12 2.94 -6.23 -0.18
C ALA A 12 2.33 -5.67 -1.48
N LEU A 13 1.41 -4.71 -1.37
CA LEU A 13 0.82 -4.03 -2.53
C LEU A 13 1.87 -3.25 -3.31
N LEU A 14 2.76 -2.53 -2.65
CA LEU A 14 3.89 -1.87 -3.30
C LEU A 14 4.76 -2.88 -4.03
N TRP A 15 5.16 -3.98 -3.39
CA TRP A 15 5.99 -5.02 -4.01
C TRP A 15 5.35 -5.65 -5.25
N VAL A 16 4.05 -5.89 -5.20
CA VAL A 16 3.30 -6.51 -6.30
C VAL A 16 3.12 -5.52 -7.45
N PHE A 17 2.77 -4.27 -7.17
CA PHE A 17 2.42 -3.29 -8.20
C PHE A 17 3.56 -2.38 -8.64
N LEU A 18 4.74 -2.46 -8.00
CA LEU A 18 5.92 -1.72 -8.45
C LEU A 18 6.22 -2.09 -9.90
N PRO A 19 6.42 -1.10 -10.80
CA PRO A 19 6.87 -1.36 -12.15
C PRO A 19 8.18 -2.15 -12.13
N ARG A 20 8.20 -3.30 -12.79
CA ARG A 20 9.46 -4.03 -13.07
C ARG A 20 9.89 -3.63 -14.47
N ASP A 21 11.17 -3.28 -14.60
CA ASP A 21 11.77 -2.90 -15.88
C ASP A 21 11.13 -1.65 -16.54
N GLY A 22 10.57 -0.76 -15.72
CA GLY A 22 9.91 0.47 -16.18
C GLY A 22 8.55 0.28 -16.85
N GLN A 23 8.08 -0.97 -16.97
CA GLN A 23 6.76 -1.27 -17.53
C GLN A 23 5.70 -1.31 -16.42
N PRO A 24 4.56 -0.62 -16.60
CA PRO A 24 3.45 -0.70 -15.66
C PRO A 24 2.91 -2.13 -15.61
N HIS A 25 2.49 -2.57 -14.43
CA HIS A 25 1.87 -3.89 -14.27
C HIS A 25 0.66 -4.02 -15.20
N ARG A 26 0.46 -5.20 -15.82
CA ARG A 26 -0.67 -5.42 -16.76
C ARG A 26 -2.05 -5.11 -16.15
N TRP A 27 -2.16 -5.22 -14.84
CA TRP A 27 -3.36 -4.95 -14.05
C TRP A 27 -3.57 -3.44 -13.83
N MET A 28 -2.50 -2.64 -13.89
CA MET A 28 -2.52 -1.18 -13.83
C MET A 28 -2.99 -0.53 -15.15
N ALA A 29 -3.20 -1.31 -16.21
CA ALA A 29 -3.80 -0.83 -17.46
C ALA A 29 -5.29 -0.49 -17.33
N LEU A 30 -5.93 -0.92 -16.24
CA LEU A 30 -7.32 -0.56 -15.93
C LEU A 30 -7.34 0.71 -15.05
N PRO A 31 -8.17 1.71 -15.39
CA PRO A 31 -8.16 3.02 -14.72
C PRO A 31 -8.51 2.94 -13.22
N PHE A 32 -9.27 1.91 -12.82
CA PHE A 32 -9.58 1.65 -11.42
C PHE A 32 -8.35 1.22 -10.60
N PHE A 33 -7.48 0.38 -11.17
CA PHE A 33 -6.30 -0.10 -10.45
C PHE A 33 -5.18 0.94 -10.43
N GLU A 34 -5.08 1.77 -11.46
CA GLU A 34 -4.14 2.90 -11.50
C GLU A 34 -4.36 3.90 -10.35
N THR A 35 -5.60 4.10 -9.92
CA THR A 35 -5.96 5.06 -8.87
C THR A 35 -6.27 4.40 -7.53
N GLY A 36 -6.99 3.28 -7.53
CA GLY A 36 -7.42 2.58 -6.33
C GLY A 36 -6.27 1.93 -5.55
N ILE A 37 -5.28 1.36 -6.24
CA ILE A 37 -4.15 0.69 -5.57
C ILE A 37 -3.27 1.71 -4.82
N PRO A 38 -2.83 2.82 -5.45
CA PRO A 38 -2.10 3.86 -4.72
C PRO A 38 -2.90 4.42 -3.54
N LEU A 39 -4.20 4.62 -3.70
CA LEU A 39 -5.06 5.12 -2.63
C LEU A 39 -5.10 4.15 -1.44
N VAL A 40 -5.29 2.85 -1.69
CA VAL A 40 -5.30 1.82 -0.64
C VAL A 40 -3.94 1.73 0.05
N ILE A 41 -2.83 1.83 -0.69
CA ILE A 41 -1.48 1.85 -0.13
C ILE A 41 -1.32 3.04 0.83
N ILE A 42 -1.71 4.25 0.42
CA ILE A 42 -1.60 5.45 1.24
C ILE A 42 -2.46 5.31 2.49
N MET A 43 -3.73 4.91 2.35
CA MET A 43 -4.63 4.74 3.49
C MET A 43 -4.12 3.70 4.49
N ALA A 44 -3.65 2.55 4.00
CA ALA A 44 -3.10 1.50 4.85
C ALA A 44 -1.82 1.95 5.56
N LEU A 45 -0.93 2.67 4.85
CA LEU A 45 0.29 3.21 5.44
C LEU A 45 -0.01 4.25 6.51
N SER A 46 -0.89 5.21 6.24
CA SER A 46 -1.30 6.25 7.19
C SER A 46 -1.95 5.65 8.43
N ALA A 47 -2.92 4.75 8.26
CA ALA A 47 -3.59 4.11 9.39
C ALA A 47 -2.63 3.23 10.21
N GLY A 48 -1.77 2.46 9.54
CA GLY A 48 -0.75 1.66 10.21
C GLY A 48 0.23 2.52 11.01
N LEU A 49 0.70 3.62 10.43
CA LEU A 49 1.62 4.54 11.10
C LEU A 49 0.98 5.21 12.32
N THR A 50 -0.26 5.67 12.20
CA THR A 50 -1.00 6.26 13.34
C THR A 50 -1.09 5.28 14.51
N ILE A 51 -1.48 4.04 14.26
CA ILE A 51 -1.60 3.02 15.32
C ILE A 51 -0.23 2.69 15.93
N VAL A 52 0.84 2.68 15.13
CA VAL A 52 2.20 2.46 15.64
C VAL A 52 2.62 3.61 16.55
N ILE A 53 2.36 4.85 16.16
CA ILE A 53 2.66 6.05 16.97
C ILE A 53 1.86 6.04 18.28
N GLU A 54 0.55 5.78 18.22
CA GLU A 54 -0.31 5.68 19.41
C GLU A 54 0.11 4.58 20.39
N ARG A 55 0.86 3.58 19.92
CA ARG A 55 1.39 2.50 20.77
C ARG A 55 2.75 2.84 21.38
N MET A 56 3.45 3.84 20.84
CA MET A 56 4.79 4.25 21.29
C MET A 56 4.74 5.37 22.34
N PHE A 57 3.70 6.18 22.33
CA PHE A 57 3.44 7.25 23.31
C PHE A 57 2.39 6.84 24.33
#